data_AF-A0A7C2X4K6-F1
#
_entry.id   AF-A0A7C2X4K6-F1
#
_cell.length_a   1.000
_cell.length_b   1.000
_cell.length_c   1.000
_cell.angle_alpha   90.00
_cell.angle_beta   90.00
_cell.angle_gamma   90.00
#
_symmetry.space_group_name_H-M   'P 1'
#
loop_
_entity.id
_entity.type
_entity.pdbx_description
1 polymer ?
#
loop_
_entity_poly.entity_id
_entity_poly.type
_entity_poly.pdbx_seq_one_letter_code
_entity_poly.pdbx_strand_id
1 'polypeptide(L)'
;MIERLQPDSAEAQQILDEFVANYKEQYPTEYMGMAILHRVDRLGEWSVVTGSIAGEGKDIIAARKTSQGYPITEFIHIMPLESPEGLEIRVIQPLLEKLPEAPQALFTCLDQAWLMASGYSSQPSSVSLLAYIGTDDGTMEGVTEIYTLLSDGSNHSVLLHEPMLILGLVSSPDGERIAFSGCPGSLVNNCLPDEDLDVWGVNWDGSNLVNLTEVSAVNESHPDWSPDGQQLVFG
;
A
#
# COMPACT_ATOMS: atom_id res chain seq x y z
N MET A 1 -10.15 -7.54 25.61
CA MET A 1 -10.06 -8.27 24.34
C MET A 1 -10.13 -7.24 23.24
N ILE A 2 -9.30 -7.37 22.20
CA ILE A 2 -9.34 -6.43 21.07
C ILE A 2 -10.65 -6.65 20.32
N GLU A 3 -11.35 -5.56 20.05
CA GLU A 3 -12.60 -5.54 19.32
C GLU A 3 -12.37 -4.98 17.93
N ARG A 4 -12.76 -5.72 16.89
CA ARG A 4 -12.70 -5.26 15.51
C ARG A 4 -14.03 -4.62 15.15
N LEU A 5 -14.04 -3.31 14.91
CA LEU A 5 -15.23 -2.60 14.51
C LEU A 5 -15.53 -2.90 13.04
N GLN A 6 -16.83 -3.03 12.71
CA GLN A 6 -17.23 -3.12 11.31
C GLN A 6 -16.98 -1.77 10.63
N PRO A 7 -16.39 -1.75 9.42
CA PRO A 7 -16.08 -0.52 8.69
C PRO A 7 -17.26 0.46 8.56
N ASP A 8 -18.47 -0.07 8.38
CA ASP A 8 -19.71 0.68 8.21
C ASP A 8 -20.42 1.03 9.53
N SER A 9 -19.85 0.65 10.68
CA SER A 9 -20.42 0.99 11.98
C SER A 9 -20.30 2.49 12.28
N ALA A 10 -21.31 3.04 12.97
CA ALA A 10 -21.34 4.46 13.32
C ALA A 10 -20.10 4.91 14.11
N GLU A 11 -19.55 4.04 14.97
CA GLU A 11 -18.33 4.34 15.73
C GLU A 11 -17.09 4.35 14.84
N ALA A 12 -16.94 3.41 13.92
CA ALA A 12 -15.83 3.42 12.96
C ALA A 12 -15.89 4.67 12.07
N GLN A 13 -17.07 5.02 11.54
CA GLN A 13 -17.28 6.23 10.73
C GLN A 13 -16.95 7.52 11.51
N GLN A 14 -17.34 7.60 12.78
CA GLN A 14 -17.00 8.75 13.62
C GLN A 14 -15.48 8.92 13.78
N ILE A 15 -14.74 7.84 14.06
CA ILE A 15 -13.28 7.89 14.19
C ILE A 15 -12.62 8.40 12.91
N LEU A 16 -13.16 8.00 11.75
CA LEU A 16 -12.65 8.38 10.44
C LEU A 16 -12.91 9.83 10.10
N ASP A 17 -14.14 10.31 10.34
CA ASP A 17 -14.50 11.70 10.09
C ASP A 17 -13.63 12.65 10.93
N GLU A 18 -13.41 12.31 12.19
CA GLU A 18 -12.56 13.07 13.09
C GLU A 18 -11.09 13.00 12.67
N PHE A 19 -10.60 11.85 12.21
CA PHE A 19 -9.26 11.74 11.63
C PHE A 19 -9.11 12.67 10.41
N VAL A 20 -10.02 12.61 9.45
CA VAL A 20 -9.97 13.43 8.23
C VAL A 20 -10.02 14.92 8.56
N ALA A 21 -10.85 15.31 9.54
CA ALA A 21 -10.93 16.70 10.00
C ALA A 21 -9.60 17.18 10.61
N ASN A 22 -9.00 16.41 11.53
CA ASN A 22 -7.72 16.76 12.16
C ASN A 22 -6.57 16.80 11.15
N TYR A 23 -6.53 15.83 10.22
CA TYR A 23 -5.49 15.79 9.19
C TYR A 23 -5.57 17.01 8.26
N LYS A 24 -6.77 17.44 7.87
CA LYS A 24 -6.98 18.67 7.06
C LYS A 24 -6.59 19.95 7.80
N GLU A 25 -6.73 19.98 9.13
CA GLU A 25 -6.25 21.11 9.94
C GLU A 25 -4.72 21.20 9.93
N GLN A 26 -4.04 20.05 10.01
CA GLN A 26 -2.57 19.97 10.04
C GLN A 26 -1.95 20.14 8.64
N TYR A 27 -2.60 19.63 7.60
CA TYR A 27 -2.14 19.66 6.21
C TYR A 27 -3.27 20.18 5.29
N PRO A 28 -3.47 21.51 5.19
CA PRO A 28 -4.58 22.09 4.45
C PRO A 28 -4.49 21.77 2.94
N THR A 29 -5.41 20.94 2.46
CA THR A 29 -5.58 20.64 1.03
C THR A 29 -7.06 20.41 0.69
N GLU A 30 -7.42 20.68 -0.55
CA GLU A 30 -8.77 20.44 -1.08
C GLU A 30 -8.98 18.99 -1.57
N TYR A 31 -7.90 18.21 -1.72
CA TYR A 31 -7.91 16.92 -2.45
C TYR A 31 -7.70 15.66 -1.57
N MET A 32 -7.90 15.73 -0.25
CA MET A 32 -7.68 14.56 0.62
C MET A 32 -8.92 14.08 1.39
N GLY A 33 -9.05 12.76 1.47
CA GLY A 33 -9.99 11.97 2.27
C GLY A 33 -9.40 10.57 2.44
N MET A 34 -9.94 9.72 3.32
CA MET A 34 -9.46 8.33 3.36
C MET A 34 -9.84 7.63 2.05
N ALA A 35 -8.85 7.33 1.21
CA ALA A 35 -9.03 6.63 -0.06
C ALA A 35 -9.46 5.18 0.18
N ILE A 36 -8.87 4.50 1.18
CA ILE A 36 -9.22 3.12 1.52
C ILE A 36 -9.20 2.93 3.05
N LEU A 37 -10.29 2.40 3.60
CA LEU A 37 -10.36 1.94 4.99
C LEU A 37 -10.22 0.42 5.03
N HIS A 38 -9.27 -0.06 5.82
CA HIS A 38 -9.03 -1.49 5.90
C HIS A 38 -9.46 -2.09 7.22
N ARG A 39 -9.09 -1.46 8.33
CA ARG A 39 -9.37 -2.01 9.66
C ARG A 39 -9.50 -0.92 10.70
N VAL A 40 -10.39 -1.14 11.66
CA VAL A 40 -10.46 -0.37 12.90
C VAL A 40 -10.50 -1.35 14.07
N ASP A 41 -9.46 -1.34 14.89
CA ASP A 41 -9.41 -2.11 16.13
C ASP A 41 -9.53 -1.21 17.34
N ARG A 42 -10.16 -1.72 18.39
CA ARG A 42 -10.31 -1.03 19.67
C ARG A 42 -9.86 -1.90 20.82
N LEU A 43 -9.21 -1.28 21.80
CA LEU A 43 -9.00 -1.85 23.12
C LEU A 43 -9.10 -0.76 24.19
N GLY A 44 -10.23 -0.76 24.92
CA GLY A 44 -10.53 0.28 25.90
C GLY A 44 -10.80 1.62 25.23
N GLU A 45 -10.09 2.66 25.65
CA GLU A 45 -10.18 4.01 25.04
C GLU A 45 -9.36 4.14 23.75
N TRP A 46 -8.51 3.17 23.44
CA TRP A 46 -7.60 3.24 22.31
C TRP A 46 -8.20 2.58 21.08
N SER A 47 -8.02 3.24 19.94
CA SER A 47 -8.36 2.70 18.63
C SER A 47 -7.17 2.84 17.69
N VAL A 48 -6.99 1.85 16.82
CA VAL A 48 -6.03 1.91 15.71
C VAL A 48 -6.78 1.70 14.41
N VAL A 49 -6.55 2.61 13.46
CA VAL A 49 -7.09 2.55 12.11
C VAL A 49 -5.94 2.23 11.16
N THR A 50 -6.17 1.30 10.24
CA THR A 50 -5.28 1.08 9.10
C THR A 50 -6.00 1.39 7.79
N GLY A 51 -5.34 2.15 6.92
CA GLY A 51 -5.99 2.79 5.77
C GLY A 51 -5.00 3.24 4.70
N SER A 52 -5.50 3.96 3.71
CA SER A 52 -4.73 4.77 2.77
C SER A 52 -5.42 6.11 2.58
N ILE A 53 -4.70 7.23 2.71
CA ILE A 53 -5.22 8.59 2.57
C ILE A 53 -5.09 9.08 1.13
N ALA A 54 -3.97 8.80 0.47
CA ALA A 54 -3.70 9.26 -0.90
C ALA A 54 -3.86 8.15 -1.95
N GLY A 55 -4.19 6.92 -1.54
CA GLY A 55 -4.18 5.74 -2.41
C GLY A 55 -2.79 5.16 -2.68
N GLU A 56 -1.75 5.95 -2.45
CA GLU A 56 -0.35 5.60 -2.78
C GLU A 56 0.47 5.12 -1.58
N GLY A 57 -0.12 4.93 -0.38
CA GLY A 57 0.63 4.49 0.81
C GLY A 57 -0.25 3.84 1.88
N LYS A 58 0.39 3.29 2.92
CA LYS A 58 -0.30 2.64 4.05
C LYS A 58 -0.22 3.53 5.27
N ASP A 59 -1.38 3.84 5.85
CA ASP A 59 -1.51 4.74 6.98
C ASP A 59 -1.91 3.94 8.22
N ILE A 60 -1.19 4.18 9.32
CA ILE A 60 -1.54 3.68 10.65
C ILE A 60 -1.82 4.88 11.53
N ILE A 61 -3.03 4.92 12.07
CA ILE A 61 -3.53 6.01 12.89
C ILE A 61 -3.87 5.45 14.26
N ALA A 62 -3.25 5.99 15.30
CA ALA A 62 -3.62 5.72 16.67
C ALA A 62 -4.45 6.88 17.21
N ALA A 63 -5.62 6.57 17.75
CA ALA A 63 -6.52 7.54 18.36
C ALA A 63 -6.92 7.10 19.77
N ARG A 64 -7.04 8.07 20.67
CA ARG A 64 -7.52 7.86 22.03
C ARG A 64 -8.83 8.59 22.24
N LYS A 65 -9.86 7.85 22.63
CA LYS A 65 -11.18 8.40 22.96
C LYS A 65 -11.09 9.37 24.14
N THR A 66 -11.76 10.50 24.00
CA THR A 66 -11.92 11.55 25.00
C THR A 66 -13.40 11.95 25.11
N SER A 67 -13.73 12.87 26.00
CA SER A 67 -15.07 13.47 26.07
C SER A 67 -15.43 14.35 24.85
N GLN A 68 -14.43 14.74 24.05
CA GLN A 68 -14.58 15.58 22.87
C GLN A 68 -14.56 14.77 21.56
N GLY A 69 -14.34 13.45 21.61
CA GLY A 69 -14.21 12.59 20.43
C GLY A 69 -12.93 11.75 20.46
N TYR A 70 -12.42 11.38 19.28
CA TYR A 70 -11.24 10.58 19.00
C TYR A 70 -10.14 11.44 18.34
N PRO A 71 -9.47 12.35 19.08
CA PRO A 71 -8.33 13.06 18.55
C PRO A 71 -7.21 12.09 18.14
N ILE A 72 -6.53 12.43 17.04
CA ILE A 72 -5.34 11.70 16.58
C ILE A 72 -4.27 11.84 17.65
N THR A 73 -3.71 10.70 18.06
CA THR A 73 -2.60 10.65 19.01
C THR A 73 -1.27 10.42 18.29
N GLU A 74 -1.26 9.55 17.28
CA GLU A 74 -0.11 9.34 16.40
C GLU A 74 -0.56 8.92 14.99
N PHE A 75 0.25 9.25 14.01
CA PHE A 75 0.05 8.96 12.60
C PHE A 75 1.37 8.53 11.96
N ILE A 76 1.37 7.38 11.30
CA ILE A 76 2.50 6.88 10.53
C ILE A 76 2.04 6.63 9.10
N HIS A 77 2.70 7.31 8.17
CA HIS A 77 2.60 7.03 6.75
C HIS A 77 3.74 6.10 6.34
N ILE A 78 3.40 4.97 5.73
CA ILE A 78 4.33 3.96 5.24
C ILE A 78 4.31 4.03 3.72
N MET A 79 5.47 4.33 3.13
CA MET A 79 5.61 4.40 1.68
C MET A 79 5.69 2.99 1.06
N PRO A 80 5.20 2.79 -0.18
CA PRO A 80 5.17 1.48 -0.83
C PRO A 80 6.54 0.82 -1.04
N LEU A 81 7.61 1.62 -1.07
CA LEU A 81 8.97 1.18 -1.41
C LEU A 81 9.74 0.58 -0.22
N GLU A 82 9.13 0.45 0.97
CA GLU A 82 9.80 -0.17 2.12
C GLU A 82 9.77 -1.71 2.02
N SER A 83 10.96 -2.32 1.96
CA SER A 83 11.15 -3.77 1.98
C SER A 83 10.41 -4.43 3.16
N PRO A 84 9.71 -5.57 2.96
CA PRO A 84 8.99 -6.27 4.02
C PRO A 84 9.88 -6.76 5.16
N GLU A 85 11.19 -6.91 4.95
CA GLU A 85 12.11 -7.34 6.00
C GLU A 85 12.31 -6.23 7.06
N GLY A 86 11.82 -6.48 8.27
CA GLY A 86 12.00 -5.59 9.41
C GLY A 86 10.99 -4.42 9.50
N LEU A 87 10.02 -4.34 8.59
CA LEU A 87 8.92 -3.37 8.62
C LEU A 87 8.13 -3.47 9.94
N GLU A 88 7.90 -4.68 10.45
CA GLU A 88 7.24 -4.90 11.75
C GLU A 88 7.96 -4.21 12.91
N ILE A 89 9.29 -4.36 12.99
CA ILE A 89 10.10 -3.75 14.04
C ILE A 89 10.08 -2.22 13.85
N ARG A 90 10.22 -1.74 12.61
CA ARG A 90 10.26 -0.31 12.29
C ARG A 90 8.94 0.42 12.51
N VAL A 91 7.79 -0.26 12.44
CA VAL A 91 6.48 0.36 12.64
C VAL A 91 6.03 0.22 14.09
N ILE A 92 6.14 -0.98 14.66
CA ILE A 92 5.61 -1.26 16.00
C ILE A 92 6.50 -0.59 17.07
N GLN A 93 7.83 -0.63 16.93
CA GLN A 93 8.71 -0.09 17.95
C GLN A 93 8.52 1.42 18.16
N PRO A 94 8.47 2.28 17.12
CA PRO A 94 8.17 3.69 17.31
C PRO A 94 6.79 3.95 17.91
N LEU A 95 5.76 3.17 17.56
CA LEU A 95 4.44 3.31 18.18
C LEU A 95 4.50 2.98 19.68
N LEU A 96 5.20 1.92 20.07
CA LEU A 96 5.39 1.55 21.47
C LEU A 96 6.23 2.57 22.26
N GLU A 97 7.23 3.18 21.62
CA GLU A 97 8.09 4.20 22.23
C GLU A 97 7.36 5.53 22.41
N LYS A 98 6.56 5.94 21.41
CA LYS A 98 5.83 7.21 21.43
C LYS A 98 4.52 7.14 22.21
N LEU A 99 3.89 5.97 22.30
CA LEU A 99 2.61 5.75 22.99
C LEU A 99 2.75 4.69 24.11
N PRO A 100 3.59 4.93 25.14
CA PRO A 100 3.83 3.95 26.20
C PRO A 100 2.58 3.65 27.05
N GLU A 101 1.61 4.57 27.09
CA GLU A 101 0.33 4.41 27.77
C GLU A 101 -0.71 3.61 26.97
N ALA A 102 -0.48 3.40 25.68
CA ALA A 102 -1.39 2.66 24.83
C ALA A 102 -1.22 1.14 25.06
N PRO A 103 -2.29 0.35 25.04
CA PRO A 103 -2.21 -1.10 25.20
C PRO A 103 -1.32 -1.71 24.13
N GLN A 104 -0.18 -2.28 24.52
CA GLN A 104 0.78 -2.88 23.58
C GLN A 104 0.14 -3.92 22.67
N ALA A 105 -0.83 -4.68 23.21
CA ALA A 105 -1.61 -5.66 22.46
C ALA A 105 -2.29 -5.09 21.21
N LEU A 106 -2.67 -3.81 21.22
CA LEU A 106 -3.30 -3.14 20.09
C LEU A 106 -2.33 -3.02 18.90
N PHE A 107 -1.03 -2.85 19.17
CA PHE A 107 0.00 -2.73 18.14
C PHE A 107 0.63 -4.07 17.78
N THR A 108 0.79 -4.99 18.73
CA THR A 108 1.30 -6.34 18.42
C THR A 108 0.27 -7.21 17.69
N CYS A 109 -0.99 -6.77 17.59
CA CYS A 109 -2.04 -7.39 16.79
C CYS A 109 -2.36 -6.64 15.48
N LEU A 110 -1.59 -5.59 15.15
CA LEU A 110 -1.53 -5.06 13.78
C LEU A 110 -1.02 -6.22 12.90
N ASP A 111 -1.93 -6.79 12.12
CA ASP A 111 -1.72 -8.06 11.43
C ASP A 111 -0.48 -8.02 10.52
N GLN A 112 0.44 -8.95 10.75
CA GLN A 112 1.57 -9.28 9.87
C GLN A 112 1.09 -9.62 8.44
N ALA A 113 -0.16 -10.08 8.30
CA ALA A 113 -0.82 -10.36 7.02
C ALA A 113 -1.22 -9.10 6.23
N TRP A 114 -1.40 -7.95 6.90
CA TRP A 114 -1.94 -6.73 6.29
C TRP A 114 -0.84 -5.85 5.68
N LEU A 115 0.38 -5.91 6.24
CA LEU A 115 1.59 -5.38 5.61
C LEU A 115 1.93 -6.10 4.29
N MET A 116 1.51 -7.36 4.13
CA MET A 116 1.77 -8.19 2.94
C MET A 116 0.62 -8.16 1.91
N ALA A 117 -0.63 -7.93 2.35
CA ALA A 117 -1.83 -7.98 1.50
C ALA A 117 -2.29 -6.62 0.97
N SER A 118 -1.51 -6.02 0.08
CA SER A 118 -1.90 -4.82 -0.69
C SER A 118 -2.62 -5.24 -1.98
N GLY A 119 -3.97 -5.24 -1.98
CA GLY A 119 -4.75 -5.48 -3.19
C GLY A 119 -6.26 -5.77 -2.99
N TYR A 120 -7.01 -4.77 -2.49
CA TYR A 120 -8.48 -4.65 -2.55
C TYR A 120 -9.43 -5.67 -1.88
N SER A 121 -10.69 -5.21 -1.81
CA SER A 121 -11.68 -5.35 -0.75
C SER A 121 -12.58 -6.59 -0.84
N SER A 122 -12.45 -7.44 0.16
CA SER A 122 -13.50 -8.15 0.90
C SER A 122 -12.74 -9.10 1.81
N GLN A 123 -13.25 -9.47 2.98
CA GLN A 123 -12.63 -10.58 3.72
C GLN A 123 -12.57 -11.78 2.76
N PRO A 124 -11.37 -12.27 2.40
CA PRO A 124 -11.29 -13.43 1.53
C PRO A 124 -11.81 -14.62 2.33
N SER A 125 -12.84 -15.29 1.83
CA SER A 125 -13.18 -16.64 2.30
C SER A 125 -12.11 -17.68 1.90
N SER A 126 -11.04 -17.25 1.21
CA SER A 126 -10.01 -18.08 0.60
C SER A 126 -8.68 -17.33 0.48
N VAL A 127 -7.59 -18.08 0.43
CA VAL A 127 -6.25 -17.55 0.16
C VAL A 127 -6.19 -17.00 -1.29
N SER A 128 -5.66 -15.78 -1.49
CA SER A 128 -5.56 -15.10 -2.81
C SER A 128 -4.11 -14.74 -3.15
N LEU A 129 -3.74 -14.73 -4.43
CA LEU A 129 -2.41 -14.31 -4.89
C LEU A 129 -2.29 -12.78 -4.93
N LEU A 130 -1.13 -12.24 -4.55
CA LEU A 130 -0.79 -10.83 -4.45
C LEU A 130 0.51 -10.57 -5.21
N ALA A 131 0.68 -9.36 -5.74
CA ALA A 131 1.93 -8.89 -6.34
C ALA A 131 2.41 -7.61 -5.66
N TYR A 132 3.72 -7.44 -5.49
CA TYR A 132 4.32 -6.24 -4.91
C TYR A 132 5.72 -5.99 -5.48
N ILE A 133 6.17 -4.73 -5.42
CA ILE A 133 7.52 -4.34 -5.85
C ILE A 133 8.50 -4.51 -4.68
N GLY A 134 9.64 -5.12 -4.93
CA GLY A 134 10.75 -5.21 -3.98
C GLY A 134 12.09 -4.91 -4.67
N THR A 135 13.19 -4.96 -3.91
CA THR A 135 14.55 -4.75 -4.43
C THR A 135 15.43 -5.94 -4.10
N ASP A 136 16.26 -6.37 -5.05
CA ASP A 136 17.29 -7.40 -4.80
C ASP A 136 18.39 -6.88 -3.83
N ASP A 137 18.97 -7.79 -3.09
CA ASP A 137 19.42 -7.69 -1.69
C ASP A 137 20.79 -7.04 -1.41
N GLY A 138 21.04 -5.84 -1.95
CA GLY A 138 22.00 -4.92 -1.31
C GLY A 138 23.26 -4.59 -2.10
N THR A 139 23.11 -4.35 -3.39
CA THR A 139 24.07 -3.52 -4.15
C THR A 139 23.49 -2.12 -4.38
N MET A 140 24.35 -1.13 -4.63
CA MET A 140 23.91 0.24 -4.97
C MET A 140 23.32 0.37 -6.38
N GLU A 141 23.11 -0.75 -7.07
CA GLU A 141 22.56 -0.85 -8.43
C GLU A 141 21.16 -1.50 -8.37
N GLY A 142 20.32 -1.00 -7.46
CA GLY A 142 19.02 -1.58 -7.10
C GLY A 142 18.13 -1.88 -8.30
N VAL A 143 18.03 -3.16 -8.64
CA VAL A 143 17.02 -3.67 -9.57
C VAL A 143 15.73 -3.80 -8.78
N THR A 144 14.67 -3.12 -9.21
CA THR A 144 13.32 -3.37 -8.67
C THR A 144 12.73 -4.60 -9.33
N GLU A 145 12.20 -5.51 -8.53
CA GLU A 145 11.58 -6.76 -8.95
C GLU A 145 10.10 -6.76 -8.59
N ILE A 146 9.31 -7.57 -9.30
CA ILE A 146 7.94 -7.88 -8.91
C ILE A 146 7.96 -9.25 -8.21
N TYR A 147 7.52 -9.28 -6.97
CA TYR A 147 7.31 -10.48 -6.18
C TYR A 147 5.83 -10.83 -6.12
N THR A 148 5.55 -12.10 -5.87
CA THR A 148 4.21 -12.60 -5.57
C THR A 148 4.18 -13.38 -4.27
N LEU A 149 3.03 -13.34 -3.58
CA LEU A 149 2.76 -14.19 -2.43
C LEU A 149 1.27 -14.49 -2.32
N LEU A 150 0.92 -15.51 -1.55
CA LEU A 150 -0.46 -15.75 -1.14
C LEU A 150 -0.83 -14.86 0.05
N SER A 151 -2.10 -14.47 0.17
CA SER A 151 -2.59 -13.53 1.20
C SER A 151 -2.42 -14.01 2.64
N ASP A 152 -2.07 -15.27 2.85
CA ASP A 152 -1.69 -15.86 4.14
C ASP A 152 -0.18 -15.77 4.44
N GLY A 153 0.60 -15.15 3.55
CA GLY A 153 2.06 -15.02 3.64
C GLY A 153 2.84 -16.16 3.01
N SER A 154 2.18 -17.20 2.49
CA SER A 154 2.85 -18.37 1.91
C SER A 154 3.15 -18.19 0.42
N ASN A 155 3.89 -19.14 -0.17
CA ASN A 155 4.20 -19.19 -1.60
C ASN A 155 4.81 -17.89 -2.16
N HIS A 156 5.73 -17.30 -1.41
CA HIS A 156 6.49 -16.14 -1.84
C HIS A 156 7.46 -16.52 -2.96
N SER A 157 7.41 -15.82 -4.10
CA SER A 157 8.29 -16.04 -5.26
C SER A 157 8.50 -14.77 -6.09
N VAL A 158 9.61 -14.71 -6.83
CA VAL A 158 9.84 -13.67 -7.84
C VAL A 158 8.94 -13.94 -9.05
N LEU A 159 8.15 -12.94 -9.47
CA LEU A 159 7.35 -12.96 -10.72
C LEU A 159 8.13 -12.33 -11.88
N LEU A 160 8.79 -11.19 -11.65
CA LEU A 160 9.55 -10.48 -12.66
C LEU A 160 10.88 -9.98 -12.09
N HIS A 161 11.97 -10.32 -12.75
CA HIS A 161 13.31 -9.80 -12.50
C HIS A 161 13.88 -9.26 -13.80
N GLU A 162 13.88 -7.94 -13.93
CA GLU A 162 14.35 -7.23 -15.12
C GLU A 162 15.14 -6.00 -14.68
N PRO A 163 16.22 -5.62 -15.40
CA PRO A 163 17.03 -4.44 -15.08
C PRO A 163 16.28 -3.15 -15.43
N MET A 164 15.21 -2.86 -14.69
CA MET A 164 14.37 -1.69 -14.87
C MET A 164 13.88 -1.17 -13.51
N LEU A 165 13.58 0.12 -13.46
CA LEU A 165 12.82 0.72 -12.37
C LEU A 165 11.34 0.41 -12.59
N ILE A 166 10.67 -0.11 -11.57
CA ILE A 166 9.25 -0.51 -11.57
C ILE A 166 8.50 0.30 -10.53
N LEU A 167 7.40 0.93 -10.93
CA LEU A 167 6.56 1.79 -10.11
C LEU A 167 5.07 1.55 -10.40
N GLY A 168 4.20 1.91 -9.44
CA GLY A 168 2.75 2.05 -9.69
C GLY A 168 2.08 0.80 -10.27
N LEU A 169 2.28 -0.37 -9.66
CA LEU A 169 1.70 -1.63 -10.14
C LEU A 169 0.17 -1.69 -9.94
N VAL A 170 -0.54 -2.22 -10.92
CA VAL A 170 -1.99 -2.47 -10.86
C VAL A 170 -2.33 -3.82 -11.50
N SER A 171 -3.27 -4.53 -10.89
CA SER A 171 -3.79 -5.79 -11.44
C SER A 171 -5.03 -5.55 -12.29
N SER A 172 -5.12 -6.26 -13.40
CA SER A 172 -6.36 -6.32 -14.20
C SER A 172 -7.49 -6.98 -13.38
N PRO A 173 -8.76 -6.57 -13.57
CA PRO A 173 -9.89 -7.12 -12.82
C PRO A 173 -10.13 -8.63 -13.02
N ASP A 174 -9.71 -9.18 -14.15
CA ASP A 174 -9.79 -10.62 -14.46
C ASP A 174 -8.67 -11.44 -13.80
N GLY A 175 -7.65 -10.77 -13.23
CA GLY A 175 -6.51 -11.42 -12.59
C GLY A 175 -5.54 -12.09 -13.57
N GLU A 176 -5.60 -11.76 -14.86
CA GLU A 176 -4.72 -12.37 -15.87
C GLU A 176 -3.43 -11.57 -16.08
N ARG A 177 -3.50 -10.25 -15.90
CA ARG A 177 -2.42 -9.30 -16.22
C ARG A 177 -2.13 -8.31 -15.10
N ILE A 178 -0.89 -7.84 -15.08
CA ILE A 178 -0.39 -6.74 -14.26
C ILE A 178 0.08 -5.65 -15.20
N ALA A 179 -0.27 -4.40 -14.93
CA ALA A 179 0.34 -3.23 -15.56
C ALA A 179 1.16 -2.45 -14.54
N PHE A 180 2.22 -1.79 -14.98
CA PHE A 180 3.09 -0.99 -14.12
C PHE A 180 3.81 0.08 -14.95
N SER A 181 4.33 1.11 -14.28
CA SER A 181 5.24 2.07 -14.91
C SER A 181 6.66 1.53 -14.84
N GLY A 182 7.36 1.49 -15.96
CA GLY A 182 8.65 0.82 -16.13
C GLY A 182 9.65 1.70 -16.86
N CYS A 183 10.87 1.74 -16.36
CA CYS A 183 11.98 2.49 -16.96
C CYS A 183 13.18 1.56 -17.17
N PRO A 184 13.34 0.97 -18.37
CA PRO A 184 14.45 0.09 -18.69
C PRO A 184 15.80 0.74 -18.39
N GLY A 185 16.81 -0.06 -18.02
CA GLY A 185 18.18 0.42 -17.85
C GLY A 185 18.42 1.36 -16.65
N SER A 186 17.37 1.88 -16.01
CA SER A 186 17.49 2.65 -14.77
C SER A 186 17.45 1.74 -13.54
N LEU A 187 18.55 1.72 -12.80
CA LEU A 187 18.72 0.99 -11.53
C LEU A 187 18.77 1.94 -10.32
N VAL A 188 18.34 3.18 -10.53
CA VAL A 188 18.27 4.25 -9.54
C VAL A 188 16.82 4.70 -9.41
N ASN A 189 16.50 5.34 -8.28
CA ASN A 189 15.14 5.73 -7.89
C ASN A 189 14.40 6.65 -8.89
N ASN A 190 15.01 7.01 -10.01
CA ASN A 190 14.49 7.85 -11.10
C ASN A 190 14.98 7.31 -12.46
N CYS A 191 14.25 7.56 -13.54
CA CYS A 191 14.73 7.35 -14.91
C CYS A 191 16.01 8.14 -15.24
N LEU A 192 16.85 7.61 -16.13
CA LEU A 192 18.01 8.33 -16.65
C LEU A 192 17.54 9.47 -17.59
N PRO A 193 18.35 10.52 -17.82
CA PRO A 193 17.95 11.70 -18.61
C PRO A 193 17.54 11.45 -20.07
N ASP A 194 17.82 10.26 -20.60
CA ASP A 194 17.50 9.83 -21.96
C ASP A 194 16.57 8.58 -21.99
N GLU A 195 16.04 8.17 -20.83
CA GLU A 195 15.08 7.07 -20.68
C GLU A 195 13.73 7.66 -20.29
N ASP A 196 12.67 7.28 -21.01
CA ASP A 196 11.30 7.67 -20.69
C ASP A 196 10.65 6.61 -19.78
N LEU A 197 9.79 7.06 -18.87
CA LEU A 197 8.93 6.16 -18.11
C LEU A 197 7.80 5.70 -19.02
N ASP A 198 7.70 4.39 -19.22
CA ASP A 198 6.66 3.79 -20.06
C ASP A 198 5.68 2.99 -19.20
N VAL A 199 4.52 2.68 -19.75
CA VAL A 199 3.59 1.70 -19.17
C VAL A 199 3.85 0.33 -19.78
N TRP A 200 4.07 -0.64 -18.90
CA TRP A 200 4.34 -2.03 -19.24
C TRP A 200 3.23 -2.94 -18.76
N GLY A 201 3.08 -4.08 -19.43
CA GLY A 201 2.18 -5.16 -19.05
C GLY A 201 2.93 -6.48 -18.92
N VAL A 202 2.54 -7.32 -17.97
CA VAL A 202 3.06 -8.69 -17.78
C VAL A 202 1.95 -9.62 -17.29
N ASN A 203 2.04 -10.91 -17.58
CA ASN A 203 1.14 -11.91 -17.01
C ASN A 203 1.54 -12.29 -15.58
N TRP A 204 0.60 -12.85 -14.82
CA TRP A 204 0.85 -13.32 -13.44
C TRP A 204 1.85 -14.49 -13.32
N ASP A 205 2.18 -15.17 -14.41
CA ASP A 205 3.22 -16.19 -14.48
C ASP A 205 4.59 -15.63 -14.90
N GLY A 206 4.71 -14.30 -15.04
CA GLY A 206 5.91 -13.60 -15.49
C GLY A 206 6.10 -13.61 -17.01
N SER A 207 5.21 -14.24 -17.78
CA SER A 207 5.30 -14.26 -19.25
C SER A 207 4.73 -13.01 -19.89
N ASN A 208 5.02 -12.83 -21.18
CA ASN A 208 4.47 -11.74 -22.02
C ASN A 208 4.70 -10.33 -21.48
N LEU A 209 5.88 -10.08 -20.91
CA LEU A 209 6.33 -8.72 -20.66
C LEU A 209 6.31 -7.92 -21.98
N VAL A 210 5.57 -6.82 -22.00
CA VAL A 210 5.41 -5.97 -23.19
C VAL A 210 5.33 -4.50 -22.78
N ASN A 211 6.00 -3.63 -23.55
CA ASN A 211 5.83 -2.18 -23.45
C ASN A 211 4.53 -1.79 -24.17
N LEU A 212 3.59 -1.17 -23.46
CA LEU A 212 2.27 -0.82 -23.98
C LEU A 212 2.21 0.59 -24.57
N THR A 213 3.15 1.47 -24.20
CA THR A 213 3.13 2.89 -24.56
C THR A 213 4.31 3.34 -25.40
N GLU A 214 5.12 2.43 -25.96
CA GLU A 214 6.34 2.64 -26.80
C GLU A 214 6.28 3.88 -27.74
N VAL A 215 6.28 5.08 -27.17
CA VAL A 215 6.01 6.35 -27.83
C VAL A 215 7.02 7.33 -27.25
N SER A 216 8.02 7.65 -28.07
CA SER A 216 9.16 8.44 -27.63
C SER A 216 8.77 9.87 -27.24
N ALA A 217 9.31 10.33 -26.10
CA ALA A 217 9.47 11.71 -25.65
C ALA A 217 8.47 12.27 -24.61
N VAL A 218 7.66 11.42 -23.97
CA VAL A 218 6.85 11.81 -22.81
C VAL A 218 6.93 10.69 -21.77
N ASN A 219 6.85 11.02 -20.48
CA ASN A 219 6.72 10.01 -19.43
C ASN A 219 5.24 9.61 -19.30
N GLU A 220 4.93 8.34 -19.48
CA GLU A 220 3.63 7.75 -19.18
C GLU A 220 3.68 6.97 -17.86
N SER A 221 2.66 7.17 -17.04
CA SER A 221 2.64 6.71 -15.66
C SER A 221 1.23 6.43 -15.15
N HIS A 222 1.14 5.92 -13.92
CA HIS A 222 -0.12 5.70 -13.21
C HIS A 222 -1.15 4.90 -14.04
N PRO A 223 -0.78 3.69 -14.52
CA PRO A 223 -1.71 2.87 -15.27
C PRO A 223 -2.93 2.47 -14.41
N ASP A 224 -4.12 2.44 -15.01
CA ASP A 224 -5.31 1.89 -14.38
C ASP A 224 -6.21 1.16 -15.40
N TRP A 225 -6.81 0.05 -14.98
CA TRP A 225 -7.61 -0.80 -15.85
C TRP A 225 -9.07 -0.36 -15.85
N SER A 226 -9.72 -0.44 -17.02
CA SER A 226 -11.17 -0.35 -17.07
C SER A 226 -11.83 -1.49 -16.27
N PRO A 227 -13.05 -1.31 -15.72
CA PRO A 227 -13.70 -2.34 -14.92
C PRO A 227 -13.91 -3.68 -15.63
N ASP A 228 -13.94 -3.68 -16.96
CA ASP A 228 -14.05 -4.87 -17.80
C ASP A 228 -12.69 -5.47 -18.23
N GLY A 229 -11.57 -4.88 -17.79
CA GLY A 229 -10.22 -5.33 -18.10
C GLY A 229 -9.77 -5.16 -19.56
N GLN A 230 -10.58 -4.50 -20.39
CA GLN A 230 -10.30 -4.39 -21.84
C GLN A 230 -9.46 -3.18 -22.22
N GLN A 231 -9.39 -2.17 -21.37
CA GLN A 231 -8.69 -0.92 -21.63
C GLN A 231 -7.81 -0.54 -20.45
N LEU A 232 -6.73 0.17 -20.75
CA LEU A 232 -5.82 0.74 -19.79
C LEU A 232 -5.76 2.25 -20.02
N VAL A 233 -5.92 3.04 -18.97
CA VAL A 233 -5.64 4.48 -18.98
C VAL A 233 -4.30 4.74 -18.32
N PHE A 234 -3.63 5.82 -18.73
CA PHE A 234 -2.35 6.25 -18.21
C PHE A 234 -2.22 7.77 -18.37
N GLY A 235 -1.31 8.39 -17.61
CA GLY A 235 -1.12 9.84 -17.54
C GLY A 235 0.31 10.29 -17.78
#